data_AF-A0A519WYQ9-F1
#
_entry.id   AF-A0A519WYQ9-F1
#
_cell.length_a   1.000
_cell.length_b   1.000
_cell.length_c   1.000
_cell.angle_alpha   90.00
_cell.angle_beta   90.00
_cell.angle_gamma   90.00
#
_symmetry.space_group_name_H-M   'P 1'
#
loop_
_entity.id
_entity.type
_entity.pdbx_description
1 polymer ?
#
loop_
_entity_poly.entity_id
_entity_poly.type
_entity_poly.pdbx_seq_one_letter_code
_entity_poly.pdbx_strand_id
1 'polypeptide(L)' 'GNFMQSKNKFKGGTTDDFRSAFCLETQHYPDSPNQPSFPSTILDPGKVYKTSSIYKFSK' A
#
# COMPACT_ATOMS: atom_id res chain seq x y z
N GLY A 1 2.43 -7.61 -8.94
CA GLY A 1 3.13 -6.60 -8.11
C GLY A 1 4.56 -7.05 -7.89
N ASN A 2 5.48 -6.09 -7.79
CA ASN A 2 6.92 -6.29 -7.61
C ASN A 2 7.64 -7.05 -8.75
N PHE A 3 7.47 -6.57 -9.98
CA PHE A 3 8.09 -7.10 -11.22
C PHE A 3 9.51 -6.56 -11.44
N MET A 4 10.32 -6.50 -10.39
CA MET A 4 11.65 -5.90 -10.48
C MET A 4 12.63 -6.84 -11.18
N GLN A 5 13.58 -6.24 -11.92
CA GLN A 5 14.40 -6.92 -12.92
C GLN A 5 15.91 -6.74 -12.66
N SER A 6 16.31 -6.40 -11.42
CA SER A 6 17.71 -6.17 -11.05
C SER A 6 18.39 -5.05 -11.86
N LYS A 7 17.60 -4.13 -12.41
CA LYS A 7 18.08 -3.00 -13.23
C LYS A 7 18.49 -1.80 -12.39
N ASN A 8 18.01 -1.75 -11.14
CA ASN A 8 18.27 -0.66 -10.22
C ASN A 8 19.08 -1.16 -9.02
N LYS A 9 19.89 -0.26 -8.45
CA LYS A 9 20.54 -0.50 -7.16
C LYS A 9 19.76 0.19 -6.06
N PHE A 10 19.44 -0.55 -5.01
CA PHE A 10 18.94 0.02 -3.77
C PHE A 10 20.04 0.75 -2.99
N LYS A 11 19.60 1.58 -2.04
CA LYS A 11 20.49 2.10 -1.00
C LYS A 11 21.06 0.92 -0.20
N GLY A 12 22.39 0.84 -0.11
CA GLY A 12 23.10 -0.31 0.47
C GLY A 12 23.75 -1.24 -0.54
N GLY A 13 23.56 -0.99 -1.84
CA GLY A 13 24.33 -1.64 -2.92
C GLY A 13 23.73 -2.93 -3.46
N THR A 14 22.70 -3.47 -2.81
CA THR A 14 21.89 -4.59 -3.32
C THR A 14 21.05 -4.16 -4.53
N THR A 15 20.74 -5.09 -5.40
CA THR A 15 19.89 -4.87 -6.58
C THR A 15 18.41 -5.09 -6.25
N ASP A 16 17.55 -4.49 -7.07
CA ASP A 16 16.10 -4.65 -7.01
C ASP A 16 15.66 -6.00 -7.59
N ASP A 17 16.17 -7.09 -7.02
CA ASP A 17 15.88 -8.44 -7.51
C ASP A 17 14.40 -8.78 -7.33
N PHE A 18 13.91 -9.72 -8.12
CA PHE A 18 12.52 -10.16 -8.07
C PHE A 18 12.11 -10.58 -6.65
N ARG A 19 11.06 -9.93 -6.10
CA ARG A 19 10.53 -10.19 -4.74
C ARG A 19 11.52 -9.95 -3.59
N SER A 20 12.55 -9.14 -3.79
CA SER A 20 13.49 -8.70 -2.74
C SER A 20 12.87 -7.75 -1.70
N ALA A 21 11.67 -7.24 -1.97
CA ALA A 21 10.92 -6.35 -1.10
C ALA A 21 9.43 -6.68 -1.13
N PHE A 22 8.68 -6.08 -0.22
CA PHE A 22 7.22 -6.13 -0.22
C PHE A 22 6.66 -4.78 0.21
N CYS A 23 5.44 -4.48 -0.23
CA CYS A 23 4.69 -3.30 0.18
C CYS A 23 3.57 -3.72 1.15
N LEU A 24 3.38 -2.93 2.20
CA LEU A 24 2.21 -3.01 3.08
C LEU A 24 1.40 -1.73 2.87
N GLU A 25 0.31 -1.85 2.12
CA GLU A 25 -0.52 -0.74 1.68
C GLU A 25 -1.88 -0.83 2.37
N THR A 26 -2.00 -0.24 3.54
CA THR A 26 -3.28 -0.14 4.26
C THR A 26 -4.19 0.83 3.54
N GLN A 27 -5.26 0.32 2.94
CA GLN A 27 -6.21 1.12 2.18
C GLN A 27 -7.59 0.45 2.15
N HIS A 28 -8.56 1.16 1.58
CA HIS A 28 -9.84 0.57 1.19
C HIS A 28 -9.63 -0.40 0.01
N TYR A 29 -10.65 -1.19 -0.31
CA TYR A 29 -10.52 -2.16 -1.38
C TYR A 29 -10.24 -1.49 -2.73
N PRO A 30 -9.39 -2.10 -3.57
CA PRO A 30 -9.28 -1.69 -4.97
C PRO A 30 -10.66 -1.69 -5.61
N ASP A 31 -10.92 -0.68 -6.45
CA ASP A 31 -12.19 -0.53 -7.19
C ASP A 31 -13.44 -0.21 -6.34
N SER A 32 -13.29 0.13 -5.05
CA SER A 32 -14.40 0.53 -4.17
C SER A 32 -15.41 1.53 -4.79
N PRO A 33 -15.01 2.58 -5.54
CA PRO A 33 -15.97 3.48 -6.17
C PRO A 33 -16.92 2.82 -7.19
N ASN A 34 -16.51 1.73 -7.82
CA ASN A 34 -17.28 1.03 -8.86
C ASN A 34 -17.95 -0.25 -8.35
N GLN A 35 -17.77 -0.57 -7.07
CA GLN A 35 -18.27 -1.80 -6.45
C GLN A 35 -19.23 -1.43 -5.30
N PRO A 36 -20.54 -1.27 -5.58
CA PRO A 36 -21.52 -0.77 -4.60
C PRO A 36 -21.63 -1.62 -3.32
N SER A 37 -21.21 -2.89 -3.36
CA SER A 37 -21.18 -3.78 -2.21
C SER A 37 -19.95 -3.62 -1.32
N PHE A 38 -18.92 -2.87 -1.75
CA PHE A 38 -17.74 -2.61 -0.94
C PHE A 38 -18.00 -1.47 0.05
N PRO A 39 -17.23 -1.38 1.15
CA PRO A 39 -17.25 -0.20 1.99
C PRO A 39 -17.01 1.07 1.16
N SER A 40 -17.88 2.07 1.34
CA SER A 40 -17.80 3.33 0.60
C SER A 40 -16.52 4.08 0.92
N THR A 41 -15.95 4.71 -0.10
CA THR A 41 -14.80 5.62 0.01
C THR A 41 -15.20 7.09 -0.15
N ILE A 42 -16.51 7.39 -0.18
CA ILE A 42 -17.02 8.77 -0.30
C ILE A 42 -16.93 9.44 1.08
N LEU A 43 -16.44 10.69 1.10
CA LEU A 43 -16.48 11.55 2.27
C LEU A 43 -17.40 12.74 2.00
N ASP A 44 -18.48 12.85 2.76
CA ASP A 44 -19.41 13.96 2.65
C ASP A 44 -18.87 15.25 3.32
N PRO A 45 -19.32 16.44 2.88
CA PRO A 45 -18.97 17.71 3.52
C PRO A 45 -19.24 17.70 5.04
N GLY A 46 -18.29 18.21 5.81
CA GLY A 46 -18.37 18.25 7.28
C GLY A 46 -18.09 16.93 7.99
N LYS A 47 -17.87 15.82 7.27
CA LYS A 47 -17.40 14.56 7.85
C LYS A 47 -15.87 14.55 7.97
N VAL A 48 -15.38 13.78 8.94
CA VAL A 48 -13.95 13.59 9.16
C VAL A 48 -13.54 12.23 8.62
N TYR A 49 -12.61 12.23 7.67
CA TYR A 49 -11.88 11.04 7.29
C TYR A 49 -10.73 10.80 8.28
N LYS A 50 -10.62 9.57 8.81
CA LYS A 50 -9.55 9.21 9.74
C LYS A 50 -9.12 7.76 9.52
N THR A 51 -7.81 7.56 9.39
CA THR A 51 -7.16 6.24 9.30
C THR A 51 -5.86 6.27 10.11
N SER A 52 -5.36 5.10 10.50
CA SER A 52 -4.09 4.95 11.19
C SER A 52 -3.43 3.64 10.80
N SER A 53 -2.14 3.71 10.50
CA SER A 53 -1.31 2.55 10.16
C SER A 53 -0.09 2.58 11.06
N ILE A 54 0.06 1.56 11.90
CA ILE A 54 1.10 1.47 12.91
C ILE A 54 1.97 0.25 12.59
N TYR A 55 3.22 0.51 12.21
CA TYR A 55 4.24 -0.52 12.05
C TYR A 55 5.06 -0.59 13.33
N LYS A 56 4.85 -1.64 14.12
CA LYS A 56 5.59 -1.91 15.36
C LYS A 56 6.41 -3.17 15.19
N PHE A 57 7.71 -3.04 15.43
CA PHE A 57 8.66 -4.15 15.37
C PHE A 57 9.17 -4.49 16.76
N SER A 58 9.41 -5.76 16.99
CA SER A 58 10.13 -6.29 18.15
C SER A 58 11.08 -7.39 17.67
N LYS A 59 12.06 -7.72 18.51
CA LYS A 59 12.91 -8.88 18.29
C LYS A 59 12.23 -10.14 18.79
#